data_AF-A0A1G6VEI8-F1
#
_entry.id   AF-A0A1G6VEI8-F1
#
_cell.length_a   1.000
_cell.length_b   1.000
_cell.length_c   1.000
_cell.angle_alpha   90.00
_cell.angle_beta   90.00
_cell.angle_gamma   90.00
#
_symmetry.space_group_name_H-M   'P 1'
#
loop_
_entity.id
_entity.type
_entity.pdbx_description
1 polymer ?
#
loop_
_entity_poly.entity_id
_entity_poly.type
_entity_poly.pdbx_seq_one_letter_code
_entity_poly.pdbx_strand_id
1 'polypeptide(L)'
;MSPKRPSTTNRSSQDTDLGSKNECEICGSTDSLSKYSFESSSGDSSTVVLCPSHYQVAVLLSGSYFLDSDTSTDYSLQETKKITVRVPRALIEGADSVAEQAGQTRSEFVRDGIQMAMEIQDQEMEQAFNDIISQAVQSQPDSETESDVEFLKERIRKLESLLEDSIDKI
;
A
#
# COMPACT_ATOMS: atom_id res chain seq x y z
N MET A 1 -64.82 37.90 -20.72
CA MET A 1 -64.56 37.04 -19.55
C MET A 1 -63.09 36.68 -19.57
N SER A 2 -62.31 37.08 -18.56
CA SER A 2 -60.95 36.56 -18.32
C SER A 2 -61.06 35.45 -17.26
N PRO A 3 -60.16 34.44 -17.23
CA PRO A 3 -58.90 34.65 -16.52
C PRO A 3 -57.65 33.89 -17.02
N LYS A 4 -56.50 34.50 -16.69
CA LYS A 4 -55.21 33.96 -16.19
C LYS A 4 -54.19 33.26 -17.12
N ARG A 5 -53.00 33.90 -17.12
CA ARG A 5 -51.66 33.51 -17.59
C ARG A 5 -50.94 32.65 -16.49
N PRO A 6 -49.64 32.31 -16.63
CA PRO A 6 -49.06 31.01 -16.99
C PRO A 6 -48.32 30.33 -15.81
N SER A 7 -47.75 29.13 -15.99
CA SER A 7 -46.51 28.70 -15.31
C SER A 7 -45.93 27.47 -16.01
N THR A 8 -44.79 27.67 -16.65
CA THR A 8 -43.83 26.65 -17.09
C THR A 8 -43.27 25.92 -15.88
N THR A 9 -43.36 24.59 -15.87
CA THR A 9 -42.49 23.76 -15.04
C THR A 9 -41.82 22.75 -15.96
N ASN A 10 -40.54 23.02 -16.26
CA ASN A 10 -39.59 22.00 -16.69
C ASN A 10 -39.66 20.88 -15.67
N ARG A 11 -40.10 19.69 -16.09
CA ARG A 11 -39.77 18.47 -15.36
C ARG A 11 -38.97 17.61 -16.33
N SER A 12 -37.66 17.84 -16.27
CA SER A 12 -36.65 16.93 -16.77
C SER A 12 -36.95 15.58 -16.13
N SER A 13 -37.44 14.63 -16.93
CA SER A 13 -37.48 13.22 -16.55
C SER A 13 -36.05 12.70 -16.56
N GLN A 14 -35.29 13.06 -15.52
CA GLN A 14 -34.18 12.22 -15.07
C GLN A 14 -34.78 11.21 -14.10
N ASP A 15 -35.31 10.13 -14.67
CA ASP A 15 -35.31 8.84 -13.98
C ASP A 15 -33.85 8.40 -13.87
N THR A 16 -33.12 8.95 -12.90
CA THR A 16 -31.95 8.25 -12.34
C THR A 16 -32.51 7.38 -11.23
N ASP A 17 -32.96 6.20 -11.65
CA ASP A 17 -33.33 5.10 -10.78
C ASP A 17 -32.19 4.86 -9.80
N LEU A 18 -32.44 5.23 -8.55
CA LEU A 18 -31.56 5.06 -7.39
C LEU A 18 -31.55 3.57 -7.01
N GLY A 19 -31.04 2.74 -7.92
CA GLY A 19 -30.61 1.38 -7.62
C GLY A 19 -29.31 1.47 -6.84
N SER A 20 -29.35 1.11 -5.56
CA SER A 20 -28.22 0.94 -4.67
C SER A 20 -27.05 0.20 -5.35
N LYS A 21 -26.07 0.95 -5.85
CA LYS A 21 -24.80 0.42 -6.36
C LYS A 21 -23.96 -0.07 -5.20
N ASN A 22 -24.28 -1.26 -4.70
CA ASN A 22 -23.42 -2.05 -3.82
C ASN A 22 -22.37 -2.77 -4.67
N GLU A 23 -21.71 -2.03 -5.56
CA GLU A 23 -20.65 -2.52 -6.42
C GLU A 23 -19.61 -1.41 -6.58
N CYS A 24 -18.38 -1.81 -6.84
CA CYS A 24 -17.29 -0.90 -7.09
C CYS A 24 -17.58 -0.10 -8.36
N GLU A 25 -17.56 1.23 -8.27
CA GLU A 25 -17.87 2.11 -9.40
C GLU A 25 -16.91 1.94 -10.59
N ILE A 26 -15.72 1.36 -10.39
CA ILE A 26 -14.68 1.19 -11.42
C ILE A 26 -14.78 -0.16 -12.14
N CYS A 27 -15.00 -1.25 -11.41
CA CYS A 27 -14.96 -2.61 -11.98
C CYS A 27 -16.23 -3.44 -11.75
N GLY A 28 -17.25 -2.90 -11.08
CA GLY A 28 -18.48 -3.62 -10.75
C GLY A 28 -18.31 -4.75 -9.74
N SER A 29 -17.15 -4.89 -9.10
CA SER A 29 -16.97 -5.92 -8.06
C SER A 29 -17.87 -5.63 -6.86
N THR A 30 -18.52 -6.64 -6.30
CA THR A 30 -19.34 -6.53 -5.08
C THR A 30 -18.58 -6.92 -3.82
N ASP A 31 -17.29 -7.28 -3.95
CA ASP A 31 -16.47 -7.80 -2.87
C ASP A 31 -15.84 -6.66 -2.05
N SER A 32 -16.02 -6.74 -0.72
CA SER A 32 -15.30 -5.95 0.29
C SER A 32 -15.26 -4.45 0.01
N LEU A 33 -16.46 -3.87 -0.17
CA LEU A 33 -16.63 -2.49 -0.59
C LEU A 33 -16.40 -1.46 0.52
N SER A 34 -15.64 -0.43 0.19
CA SER A 34 -15.32 0.70 1.07
C SER A 34 -15.76 2.02 0.45
N LYS A 35 -16.29 2.92 1.27
CA LYS A 35 -16.66 4.27 0.84
C LYS A 35 -15.42 5.15 0.82
N TYR A 36 -15.17 5.75 -0.33
CA TYR A 36 -14.09 6.69 -0.57
C TYR A 36 -14.66 8.10 -0.75
N SER A 37 -14.18 9.06 0.02
CA SER A 37 -14.59 10.45 -0.06
C SER A 37 -13.46 11.25 -0.71
N PHE A 38 -13.78 12.04 -1.73
CA PHE A 38 -12.82 12.96 -2.35
C PHE A 38 -13.43 14.34 -2.51
N GLU A 39 -12.58 15.36 -2.36
CA GLU A 39 -12.95 16.74 -2.62
C GLU A 39 -12.77 17.03 -4.11
N SER A 40 -13.86 17.38 -4.78
CA SER A 40 -13.78 17.86 -6.15
C SER A 40 -13.25 19.30 -6.14
N SER A 41 -12.59 19.72 -7.22
CA SER A 41 -12.09 21.10 -7.37
C SER A 41 -13.16 22.20 -7.25
N SER A 42 -14.45 21.84 -7.20
CA SER A 42 -15.60 22.73 -6.93
C SER A 42 -15.92 22.94 -5.44
N GLY A 43 -15.25 22.24 -4.51
CA GLY A 43 -15.52 22.30 -3.07
C GLY A 43 -16.65 21.37 -2.60
N ASP A 44 -17.22 20.57 -3.50
CA ASP A 44 -18.20 19.55 -3.15
C ASP A 44 -17.49 18.23 -2.82
N SER A 45 -17.75 17.69 -1.62
CA SER A 45 -17.28 16.35 -1.23
C SER A 45 -18.18 15.29 -1.88
N SER A 46 -17.59 14.54 -2.82
CA SER A 46 -18.26 13.42 -3.46
C SER A 46 -17.80 12.12 -2.82
N THR A 47 -18.72 11.15 -2.70
CA THR A 47 -18.42 9.84 -2.15
C THR A 47 -18.69 8.76 -3.19
N VAL A 48 -17.76 7.82 -3.33
CA VAL A 48 -17.85 6.68 -4.25
C VAL A 48 -17.57 5.38 -3.51
N VAL A 49 -18.10 4.27 -4.00
CA VAL A 49 -17.89 2.94 -3.40
C VAL A 49 -16.86 2.19 -4.25
N LEU A 50 -15.78 1.74 -3.61
CA LEU A 50 -14.65 1.09 -4.27
C LEU A 50 -14.34 -0.25 -3.61
N CYS A 51 -13.88 -1.22 -4.40
CA CYS A 51 -13.27 -2.44 -3.86
C CYS A 51 -11.87 -2.15 -3.30
N PRO A 52 -11.24 -3.05 -2.54
CA PRO A 52 -10.00 -2.77 -1.82
C PRO A 52 -8.85 -2.28 -2.71
N SER A 53 -8.69 -2.88 -3.90
CA SER A 53 -7.64 -2.48 -4.85
C SER A 53 -7.85 -1.04 -5.36
N HIS A 54 -9.08 -0.70 -5.74
CA HIS A 54 -9.41 0.63 -6.23
C HIS A 54 -9.42 1.68 -5.13
N TYR A 55 -9.78 1.29 -3.91
CA TYR A 55 -9.67 2.16 -2.75
C TYR A 55 -8.21 2.52 -2.48
N GLN A 56 -7.30 1.56 -2.51
CA GLN A 56 -5.87 1.80 -2.31
C GLN A 56 -5.29 2.73 -3.38
N VAL A 57 -5.65 2.52 -4.65
CA VAL A 57 -5.24 3.41 -5.74
C VAL A 57 -5.80 4.82 -5.55
N ALA A 58 -7.08 4.95 -5.16
CA ALA A 58 -7.70 6.26 -4.95
C ALA A 58 -7.06 7.04 -3.79
N VAL A 59 -6.71 6.34 -2.70
CA VAL A 59 -5.96 6.90 -1.57
C VAL A 59 -4.59 7.41 -2.02
N LEU A 60 -3.80 6.58 -2.72
CA LEU A 60 -2.49 6.98 -3.24
C LEU A 60 -2.56 8.23 -4.13
N LEU A 61 -3.56 8.29 -5.02
CA LEU A 61 -3.74 9.42 -5.93
C LEU A 61 -4.25 10.69 -5.25
N SER A 62 -5.02 10.55 -4.17
CA SER A 62 -5.55 11.70 -3.42
C SER A 62 -4.64 12.12 -2.27
N GLY A 63 -3.43 11.56 -2.26
CA GLY A 63 -2.39 11.83 -1.30
C GLY A 63 -2.02 13.29 -1.19
N SER A 64 -2.62 13.94 -0.21
CA SER A 64 -2.14 15.15 0.46
C SER A 64 -0.73 14.98 1.09
N TYR A 65 -0.05 13.85 0.87
CA TYR A 65 1.34 13.60 1.28
C TYR A 65 2.37 14.15 0.27
N PHE A 66 1.94 14.61 -0.91
CA PHE A 66 2.86 15.13 -1.93
C PHE A 66 3.11 16.65 -1.86
N LEU A 67 2.42 17.38 -0.97
CA LEU A 67 2.47 18.85 -0.93
C LEU A 67 3.45 19.44 0.08
N ASP A 68 4.15 18.63 0.88
CA ASP A 68 5.06 19.12 1.93
C ASP A 68 6.44 18.43 1.91
N SER A 69 6.95 18.15 0.71
CA SER A 69 8.40 18.00 0.52
C SER A 69 8.92 19.18 -0.26
N ASP A 70 9.05 20.32 0.42
CA ASP A 70 10.07 21.34 0.14
C ASP A 70 11.47 20.77 0.48
N THR A 71 11.77 19.54 0.03
CA THR A 71 13.13 19.07 -0.08
C THR A 71 13.68 19.68 -1.35
N SER A 72 14.16 20.92 -1.24
CA SER A 72 15.05 21.49 -2.24
C SER A 72 16.35 20.68 -2.20
N THR A 73 16.35 19.51 -2.83
CA THR A 73 17.51 18.64 -2.92
C THR A 73 18.57 19.39 -3.71
N ASP A 74 19.61 19.86 -3.02
CA ASP A 74 20.67 20.66 -3.64
C ASP A 74 21.56 19.77 -4.52
N TYR A 75 21.15 19.63 -5.77
CA TYR A 75 21.85 18.86 -6.80
C TYR A 75 23.21 19.42 -7.19
N SER A 76 23.58 20.62 -6.74
CA SER A 76 24.86 21.26 -7.08
C SER A 76 26.07 20.59 -6.42
N LEU A 77 25.86 19.88 -5.31
CA LEU A 77 26.91 19.25 -4.51
C LEU A 77 27.11 17.76 -4.82
N GLN A 78 26.23 17.15 -5.60
CA GLN A 78 26.30 15.72 -5.93
C GLN A 78 27.09 15.48 -7.22
N GLU A 79 28.03 14.55 -7.20
CA GLU A 79 28.72 14.11 -8.41
C GLU A 79 27.72 13.37 -9.32
N THR A 80 27.55 13.85 -10.56
CA THR A 80 26.59 13.26 -11.51
C THR A 80 27.30 12.56 -12.65
N LYS A 81 26.69 11.46 -13.12
CA LYS A 81 27.18 10.70 -14.28
C LYS A 81 26.11 10.61 -15.36
N LYS A 82 26.51 10.85 -16.62
CA LYS A 82 25.61 10.69 -17.77
C LYS A 82 25.40 9.21 -18.08
N ILE A 83 24.14 8.79 -18.09
CA ILE A 83 23.70 7.46 -18.51
C ILE A 83 22.82 7.54 -19.75
N THR A 84 22.79 6.48 -20.55
CA THR A 84 21.90 6.36 -21.71
C THR A 84 21.04 5.13 -21.53
N VAL A 85 19.71 5.31 -21.52
CA VAL A 85 18.73 4.25 -21.32
C VAL A 85 17.73 4.23 -22.49
N ARG A 86 17.17 3.06 -22.77
CA ARG A 86 16.13 2.89 -23.79
C ARG A 86 14.79 2.71 -23.10
N VAL A 87 13.83 3.56 -23.43
CA VAL A 87 12.47 3.55 -22.88
C VAL A 87 11.45 3.78 -23.99
N PRO A 88 10.21 3.24 -23.85
CA PRO A 88 9.11 3.53 -24.74
C PRO A 88 8.87 5.04 -24.91
N ARG A 89 8.54 5.48 -26.13
CA ARG A 89 8.34 6.90 -26.44
C ARG A 89 7.27 7.56 -25.57
N ALA A 90 6.17 6.85 -25.31
CA ALA A 90 5.09 7.35 -24.45
C ALA A 90 5.57 7.72 -23.03
N LEU A 91 6.54 6.99 -22.48
CA LEU A 91 7.11 7.31 -21.17
C LEU A 91 8.05 8.52 -21.22
N ILE A 92 8.75 8.71 -22.34
CA ILE A 92 9.59 9.90 -22.55
C ILE A 92 8.70 11.15 -22.61
N GLU A 93 7.65 11.10 -23.43
CA GLU A 93 6.69 12.20 -23.61
C GLU A 93 5.92 12.51 -22.32
N GLY A 94 5.52 11.47 -21.58
CA GLY A 94 4.91 11.62 -20.26
C GLY A 94 5.84 12.28 -19.25
N ALA A 95 7.10 11.80 -19.16
CA ALA A 95 8.09 12.37 -18.25
C ALA A 95 8.43 13.83 -18.61
N ASP A 96 8.53 14.15 -19.90
CA ASP A 96 8.74 15.52 -20.37
C ASP A 96 7.59 16.44 -19.99
N SER A 97 6.35 16.02 -20.23
CA SER A 97 5.17 16.82 -19.90
C SER A 97 5.08 17.14 -18.40
N VAL A 98 5.36 16.15 -17.54
CA VAL A 98 5.34 16.34 -16.08
C VAL A 98 6.51 17.22 -15.62
N ALA A 99 7.71 17.00 -16.17
CA ALA A 99 8.87 17.82 -15.87
C ALA A 99 8.66 19.29 -16.28
N GLU A 100 8.08 19.54 -17.46
CA GLU A 100 7.76 20.88 -17.93
C GLU A 100 6.71 21.57 -17.04
N GLN A 101 5.66 20.85 -16.63
CA GLN A 101 4.64 21.38 -15.72
C GLN A 101 5.22 21.79 -14.36
N ALA A 102 6.20 21.04 -13.87
CA ALA A 102 6.91 21.31 -12.62
C ALA A 102 8.09 22.31 -12.79
N GLY A 103 8.38 22.78 -14.00
CA GLY A 103 9.49 23.70 -14.27
C GLY A 103 10.88 23.09 -14.05
N GLN A 104 11.00 21.77 -14.12
CA GLN A 104 12.24 21.02 -13.86
C GLN A 104 12.79 20.36 -15.13
N THR A 105 14.05 19.97 -15.12
CA THR A 105 14.64 19.18 -16.19
C THR A 105 14.15 17.73 -16.12
N ARG A 106 14.09 17.05 -17.27
CA ARG A 106 13.78 15.61 -17.32
C ARG A 106 14.68 14.79 -16.38
N SER A 107 15.96 15.14 -16.30
CA SER A 107 16.92 14.45 -15.42
C SER A 107 16.66 14.67 -13.94
N GLU A 108 16.13 15.82 -13.52
CA GLU A 108 15.70 16.04 -12.14
C GLU A 108 14.48 15.21 -11.83
N PHE A 109 13.44 15.29 -12.66
CA PHE A 109 12.23 14.47 -12.51
C PHE A 109 12.53 12.96 -12.41
N VAL A 110 13.40 12.45 -13.28
CA VAL A 110 13.77 11.04 -13.27
C VAL A 110 14.58 10.68 -12.02
N ARG A 111 15.44 11.57 -11.51
CA ARG A 111 16.19 11.33 -10.27
C ARG A 111 15.25 11.30 -9.05
N ASP A 112 14.34 12.26 -8.96
CA ASP A 112 13.32 12.32 -7.90
C ASP A 112 12.46 11.06 -7.91
N GLY A 113 12.03 10.63 -9.10
CA GLY A 113 11.26 9.39 -9.25
C GLY A 113 12.03 8.14 -8.84
N ILE A 114 13.34 8.07 -9.11
CA ILE A 114 14.19 6.95 -8.66
C ILE A 114 14.36 6.98 -7.14
N GLN A 115 14.62 8.16 -6.55
CA GLN A 115 14.76 8.32 -5.10
C GLN A 115 13.47 7.88 -4.38
N MET A 116 12.32 8.34 -4.86
CA MET A 116 11.01 7.94 -4.33
C MET A 116 10.79 6.43 -4.45
N ALA A 117 11.15 5.82 -5.58
CA ALA A 117 11.01 4.37 -5.77
C ALA A 117 11.90 3.56 -4.80
N MET A 118 13.09 4.07 -4.49
CA MET A 118 13.98 3.46 -3.50
C MET A 118 13.39 3.54 -2.08
N GLU A 119 12.86 4.70 -1.70
CA GLU A 119 12.22 4.89 -0.39
C GLU A 119 11.01 3.96 -0.20
N ILE A 120 10.18 3.78 -1.23
CA ILE A 120 9.06 2.83 -1.20
C ILE A 120 9.58 1.40 -1.01
N GLN A 121 10.61 1.01 -1.77
CA GLN A 121 11.19 -0.33 -1.68
C GLN A 121 11.81 -0.60 -0.30
N ASP A 122 12.51 0.38 0.27
CA ASP A 122 13.08 0.29 1.61
C ASP A 122 11.98 0.14 2.66
N GLN A 123 10.88 0.87 2.53
CA GLN A 123 9.74 0.76 3.44
C GLN A 123 9.04 -0.60 3.36
N GLU A 124 8.89 -1.17 2.15
CA GLU A 124 8.37 -2.53 1.97
C GLU A 124 9.32 -3.58 2.59
N MET A 125 10.64 -3.40 2.46
CA MET A 125 11.62 -4.27 3.10
C MET A 125 11.61 -4.15 4.63
N GLU A 126 11.48 -2.93 5.17
CA GLU A 126 11.33 -2.70 6.60
C GLU A 126 10.06 -3.37 7.14
N GLN A 127 8.96 -3.33 6.39
CA GLN A 127 7.73 -4.02 6.77
C GLN A 127 7.92 -5.54 6.80
N ALA A 128 8.53 -6.12 5.76
CA ALA A 128 8.85 -7.55 5.74
C ALA A 128 9.80 -7.95 6.87
N PHE A 129 10.77 -7.10 7.22
CA PHE A 129 11.68 -7.34 8.33
C PHE A 129 10.96 -7.27 9.68
N ASN A 130 10.06 -6.30 9.87
CA ASN A 130 9.22 -6.20 11.06
C ASN A 130 8.27 -7.39 11.20
N ASP A 131 7.75 -7.94 10.09
CA ASP A 131 6.94 -9.16 10.10
C ASP A 131 7.76 -10.37 10.55
N ILE A 132 9.01 -10.51 10.08
CA ILE A 132 9.92 -11.58 10.50
C ILE A 132 10.24 -11.46 12.00
N ILE A 133 10.54 -10.25 12.48
CA ILE A 133 10.79 -10.02 13.91
C ILE A 133 9.53 -10.34 14.73
N SER A 134 8.36 -9.90 14.27
CA SER A 134 7.09 -10.17 14.96
C SER A 134 6.80 -11.66 15.05
N GLN A 135 7.06 -12.42 13.98
CA GLN A 135 6.98 -13.88 13.99
C GLN A 135 8.02 -14.53 14.91
N ALA A 136 9.25 -14.00 14.96
CA ALA A 136 10.29 -14.50 15.86
C ALA A 136 9.96 -14.26 17.35
N VAL A 137 9.32 -13.14 17.68
CA VAL A 137 8.86 -12.83 19.04
C VAL A 137 7.64 -13.68 19.42
N GLN A 138 6.74 -13.94 18.47
CA GLN A 138 5.57 -14.80 18.68
C GLN A 138 5.89 -16.30 18.67
N SER A 139 7.05 -16.71 18.14
CA SER A 139 7.52 -18.09 18.13
C SER A 139 8.37 -18.45 19.36
N GLN A 140 8.28 -17.69 20.45
CA GLN A 140 8.63 -18.24 21.75
C GLN A 140 7.79 -19.52 21.98
N PRO A 141 8.43 -20.67 22.26
CA PRO A 141 7.73 -21.94 22.36
C PRO A 141 6.98 -22.00 23.69
N ASP A 142 5.74 -21.50 23.71
CA ASP A 142 4.82 -21.85 24.78
C ASP A 142 4.36 -23.31 24.60
N SER A 143 4.92 -24.18 25.44
CA SER A 143 4.37 -25.47 25.92
C SER A 143 4.96 -26.81 25.45
N GLU A 144 6.08 -26.89 24.73
CA GLU A 144 6.75 -28.19 24.46
C GLU A 144 8.03 -28.44 25.29
N THR A 145 8.59 -27.42 25.95
CA THR A 145 9.94 -27.55 26.52
C THR A 145 10.00 -28.21 27.90
N GLU A 146 8.97 -28.09 28.75
CA GLU A 146 9.02 -28.70 30.10
C GLU A 146 8.82 -30.21 30.06
N SER A 147 7.84 -30.71 29.29
CA SER A 147 7.61 -32.16 29.14
C SER A 147 8.79 -32.86 28.46
N ASP A 148 9.40 -32.21 27.47
CA ASP A 148 10.53 -32.78 26.74
C ASP A 148 11.81 -32.78 27.57
N VAL A 149 12.01 -31.77 28.44
CA VAL A 149 13.13 -31.74 29.38
C VAL A 149 12.96 -32.79 30.48
N GLU A 150 11.75 -33.00 31.01
CA GLU A 150 11.50 -34.08 31.96
C GLU A 150 11.66 -35.47 31.32
N PHE A 151 11.17 -35.65 30.10
CA PHE A 151 11.37 -36.88 29.33
C PHE A 151 12.85 -37.15 29.06
N LEU A 152 13.63 -36.13 28.68
CA LEU A 152 15.08 -36.26 28.49
C LEU A 152 15.80 -36.62 29.79
N LYS A 153 15.46 -35.98 30.91
CA LYS A 153 16.04 -36.27 32.23
C LYS A 153 15.78 -37.71 32.64
N GLU A 154 14.57 -38.21 32.46
CA GLU A 154 14.21 -39.58 32.81
C GLU A 154 14.90 -40.60 31.90
N ARG A 155 15.01 -40.29 30.60
CA ARG A 155 15.74 -41.15 29.65
C ARG A 155 17.24 -41.20 29.95
N ILE A 156 17.84 -40.09 30.37
CA ILE A 156 19.25 -40.04 30.78
C ILE A 156 19.46 -40.90 32.02
N ARG A 157 18.64 -40.75 33.09
CA ARG A 157 18.72 -41.63 34.27
C ARG A 157 18.63 -43.11 33.94
N LYS A 158 17.73 -43.47 33.03
CA LYS A 158 17.56 -44.87 32.61
C LYS A 158 18.80 -45.40 31.88
N LEU A 159 19.44 -44.56 31.06
CA LEU A 159 20.69 -44.92 30.39
C LEU A 159 21.86 -45.04 31.37
N GLU A 160 21.94 -44.16 32.37
CA GLU A 160 22.93 -44.23 33.46
C GLU A 160 22.77 -45.53 34.26
N SER A 161 21.54 -45.89 34.64
CA SER A 161 21.27 -47.16 35.34
C SER A 161 21.63 -48.38 34.48
N LEU A 162 21.36 -48.35 33.17
CA LEU A 162 21.75 -49.45 32.27
C LEU A 162 23.27 -49.56 32.08
N LEU A 163 23.99 -48.44 32.13
CA LEU A 163 25.45 -48.42 32.09
C LEU A 163 26.04 -48.96 33.39
N GLU A 164 25.49 -48.56 34.54
CA GLU A 164 25.93 -49.06 35.86
C GLU A 164 25.67 -50.57 35.98
N ASP A 165 24.49 -51.04 35.59
CA ASP A 165 24.16 -52.47 35.51
C ASP A 165 25.03 -53.26 34.52
N SER A 166 25.57 -52.60 33.49
CA SER A 166 26.47 -53.22 32.51
C SER A 166 27.92 -53.24 32.98
N ILE A 167 28.32 -52.31 33.86
CA ILE A 167 29.66 -52.25 34.46
C ILE A 167 29.77 -53.30 35.58
N ASP A 168 28.73 -53.47 36.40
CA ASP A 168 28.72 -54.46 37.49
C ASP A 168 28.63 -55.92 37.01
N LYS A 169 28.36 -56.15 35.72
CA LYS A 169 28.31 -57.47 35.08
C LYS A 169 29.60 -57.84 34.33
N ILE A 170 30.63 -56.98 34.36
CA ILE A 170 31.99 -57.22 33.82
C ILE A 170 32.94 -57.49 34.98
#